data_AF-A0A5J9W3N9-F1
#
_entry.id   AF-A0A5J9W3N9-F1
#
_cell.length_a   1.000
_cell.length_b   1.000
_cell.length_c   1.000
_cell.angle_alpha   90.00
_cell.angle_beta   90.00
_cell.angle_gamma   90.00
#
_symmetry.space_group_name_H-M   'P 1'
#
loop_
_entity.id
_entity.type
_entity.pdbx_description
1 polymer ?
#
loop_
_entity_poly.entity_id
_entity_poly.type
_entity_poly.pdbx_seq_one_letter_code
_entity_poly.pdbx_strand_id
1 'polypeptide(L)'
;MGRPIRSAIFKVGGYDWALCYYPEGTSFATQAYVGVALELITPYSENVGTDVSFDVQGVKFDAHKIILAMRSPVFKAELYGSMMETRMQLITIADMQPVVFKALLHFIYTDSLNIMDDHEGEDITEMVKHLLVASDRSK
;
A
#
# COMPACT_ATOMS: atom_id res chain seq x y z
N MET A 1 1.84 24.49 -12.97
CA MET A 1 1.14 23.27 -12.54
C MET A 1 -0.26 23.68 -12.13
N GLY A 2 -1.26 23.35 -12.94
CA GLY A 2 -2.66 23.60 -12.62
C GLY A 2 -3.13 22.81 -11.39
N ARG A 3 -4.12 23.35 -10.69
CA ARG A 3 -4.78 22.62 -9.60
C ARG A 3 -5.62 21.48 -10.17
N PRO A 4 -5.58 20.27 -9.59
CA PRO A 4 -6.44 19.18 -10.04
C PRO A 4 -7.91 19.51 -9.81
N ILE A 5 -8.76 18.98 -10.69
CA ILE A 5 -10.21 18.94 -10.50
C ILE A 5 -10.54 17.60 -9.87
N ARG A 6 -11.15 17.63 -8.69
CA ARG A 6 -11.47 16.43 -7.90
C ARG A 6 -12.98 16.16 -7.93
N SER A 7 -13.36 14.90 -8.12
CA SER A 7 -14.77 14.47 -8.06
C SER A 7 -15.32 14.52 -6.63
N ALA A 8 -16.64 14.33 -6.50
CA ALA A 8 -17.23 13.92 -5.24
C ALA A 8 -16.67 12.55 -4.81
N ILE A 9 -16.75 12.27 -3.50
CA ILE A 9 -16.41 10.96 -2.95
C ILE A 9 -17.50 9.95 -3.37
N PHE A 10 -17.10 8.78 -3.83
CA PHE A 10 -18.00 7.70 -4.21
C PHE A 10 -17.54 6.37 -3.60
N LYS A 11 -18.52 5.49 -3.30
CA LYS A 11 -18.25 4.19 -2.65
C LYS A 11 -18.15 3.06 -3.68
N VAL A 12 -17.04 2.32 -3.65
CA VAL A 12 -16.84 1.09 -4.44
C VAL A 12 -16.13 0.06 -3.57
N GLY A 13 -16.70 -1.14 -3.46
CA GLY A 13 -16.09 -2.24 -2.71
C GLY A 13 -15.98 -2.01 -1.20
N GLY A 14 -16.78 -1.10 -0.62
CA GLY A 14 -16.69 -0.72 0.79
C GLY A 14 -15.78 0.47 1.08
N TYR A 15 -15.04 0.95 0.07
CA TYR A 15 -14.09 2.06 0.21
C TYR A 15 -14.62 3.35 -0.40
N ASP A 16 -14.19 4.48 0.17
CA ASP A 16 -14.40 5.82 -0.33
C ASP A 16 -13.29 6.22 -1.30
N TRP A 17 -13.67 6.59 -2.52
CA TRP A 17 -12.77 6.97 -3.59
C TRP A 17 -13.08 8.37 -4.11
N ALA A 18 -12.08 9.05 -4.65
CA ALA A 18 -12.25 10.24 -5.47
C ALA A 18 -11.43 10.13 -6.75
N LEU A 19 -11.90 10.74 -7.83
CA LEU A 19 -11.17 10.89 -9.08
C LEU A 19 -10.53 12.27 -9.14
N CYS A 20 -9.24 12.33 -9.43
CA CYS A 20 -8.49 13.56 -9.62
C CYS A 20 -8.08 13.68 -11.09
N TYR A 21 -8.57 14.72 -11.75
CA TYR A 21 -8.25 15.07 -13.12
C TYR A 21 -7.25 16.22 -13.18
N TYR A 22 -6.19 16.02 -13.96
CA TYR A 22 -5.06 16.93 -14.12
C TYR A 22 -5.02 17.39 -15.58
N PRO A 23 -5.68 18.51 -15.94
CA PRO A 23 -5.77 18.97 -17.32
C PRO A 23 -4.40 19.33 -17.93
N GLU A 24 -3.44 19.72 -17.09
CA GLU A 24 -2.08 20.12 -17.50
C GLU A 24 -1.03 19.03 -17.24
N GLY A 25 -1.48 17.79 -17.03
CA GLY A 25 -0.62 16.68 -16.63
C GLY A 25 -0.18 16.75 -15.16
N THR A 26 0.51 15.71 -14.70
CA THR A 26 0.97 15.56 -13.30
C THR A 26 2.45 15.93 -13.12
N SER A 27 3.18 16.12 -14.21
CA SER A 27 4.59 16.50 -14.27
C SER A 27 4.91 17.30 -15.54
N PHE A 28 6.08 17.93 -15.60
CA PHE A 28 6.57 18.63 -16.81
C PHE A 28 6.67 17.71 -18.03
N ALA A 29 7.00 16.43 -17.83
CA ALA A 29 7.09 15.44 -18.91
C ALA A 29 5.72 15.05 -19.48
N THR A 30 4.63 15.34 -18.77
CA THR A 30 3.27 14.90 -19.11
C THR A 30 2.35 16.05 -19.50
N GLN A 31 2.86 17.28 -19.71
CA GLN A 31 2.02 18.46 -20.01
C GLN A 31 1.19 18.34 -21.30
N ALA A 32 1.59 17.47 -22.23
CA ALA A 32 0.82 17.18 -23.44
C ALA A 32 -0.36 16.21 -23.22
N TYR A 33 -0.49 15.66 -22.00
CA TYR A 33 -1.50 14.67 -21.66
C TYR A 33 -2.31 15.11 -20.44
N VAL A 34 -3.58 14.75 -20.45
CA VAL A 34 -4.41 14.83 -19.25
C VAL A 34 -4.06 13.67 -18.32
N GLY A 35 -3.86 13.96 -17.04
CA GLY A 35 -3.70 12.95 -16.00
C GLY A 35 -5.03 12.62 -15.34
N VAL A 36 -5.26 11.36 -15.01
CA VAL A 36 -6.38 10.93 -14.16
C VAL A 36 -5.81 10.01 -13.09
N ALA A 37 -6.16 10.26 -11.83
CA ALA A 37 -5.78 9.41 -10.71
C ALA A 37 -7.03 9.01 -9.90
N LEU A 38 -7.01 7.79 -9.37
CA LEU A 38 -7.93 7.33 -8.34
C LEU A 38 -7.26 7.53 -6.98
N GLU A 39 -7.92 8.29 -6.12
CA GLU A 39 -7.48 8.57 -4.76
C GLU A 39 -8.33 7.74 -3.79
N LEU A 40 -7.70 6.89 -2.98
CA LEU A 40 -8.35 6.18 -1.88
C LEU A 40 -8.43 7.11 -0.67
N ILE A 41 -9.63 7.29 -0.11
CA ILE A 41 -9.90 8.23 1.00
C ILE A 41 -10.08 7.50 2.32
N THR A 42 -10.60 6.27 2.30
CA THR A 42 -10.77 5.48 3.53
C THR A 42 -9.40 5.26 4.19
N PRO A 43 -9.20 5.69 5.45
CA PRO A 43 -7.95 5.48 6.16
C PRO A 43 -7.73 3.99 6.41
N TYR A 44 -6.47 3.54 6.27
CA TYR A 44 -6.09 2.13 6.44
C TYR A 44 -6.27 1.61 7.88
N SER A 45 -6.52 2.49 8.86
CA SER A 45 -6.60 2.14 10.28
C SER A 45 -7.91 1.50 10.73
N GLU A 46 -8.93 1.46 9.87
CA GLU A 46 -10.16 0.73 10.17
C GLU A 46 -10.13 -0.58 9.38
N ASN A 47 -10.21 -1.74 10.06
CA ASN A 47 -10.26 -3.09 9.46
C ASN A 47 -11.52 -3.34 8.58
N VAL A 48 -12.11 -2.29 8.02
CA VAL A 48 -13.30 -2.32 7.19
C VAL A 48 -12.89 -2.72 5.78
N GLY A 49 -13.37 -3.88 5.33
CA GLY A 49 -13.16 -4.35 3.95
C GLY A 49 -11.89 -5.15 3.72
N THR A 50 -11.07 -5.38 4.76
CA THR A 50 -9.87 -6.24 4.67
C THR A 50 -10.27 -7.66 4.27
N ASP A 51 -9.60 -8.19 3.25
CA ASP A 51 -9.90 -9.47 2.62
C ASP A 51 -8.66 -10.41 2.59
N VAL A 52 -7.56 -9.99 3.22
CA VAL A 52 -6.36 -10.77 3.49
C VAL A 52 -5.77 -10.39 4.85
N SER A 53 -5.20 -11.36 5.56
CA SER A 53 -4.42 -11.16 6.77
C SER A 53 -3.02 -11.73 6.59
N PHE A 54 -2.02 -11.06 7.15
CA PHE A 54 -0.64 -11.55 7.19
C PHE A 54 -0.25 -11.89 8.62
N ASP A 55 0.29 -13.09 8.84
CA ASP A 55 0.96 -13.46 10.08
C ASP A 55 2.46 -13.25 9.89
N VAL A 56 3.02 -12.27 10.60
CA VAL A 56 4.45 -11.94 10.54
C VAL A 56 5.02 -12.20 11.92
N GLN A 57 5.73 -13.32 12.07
CA GLN A 57 6.28 -13.77 13.35
C GLN A 57 5.25 -13.77 14.50
N GLY A 58 4.01 -14.16 14.21
CA GLY A 58 2.90 -14.21 15.17
C GLY A 58 2.14 -12.89 15.37
N VAL A 59 2.56 -11.79 14.73
CA VAL A 59 1.80 -10.53 14.69
C VAL A 59 0.92 -10.50 13.46
N LYS A 60 -0.37 -10.21 13.64
CA LYS A 60 -1.36 -10.17 12.55
C LYS A 60 -1.53 -8.77 11.97
N PHE A 61 -1.60 -8.71 10.63
CA PHE A 61 -1.85 -7.50 9.86
C PHE A 61 -2.97 -7.73 8.86
N ASP A 62 -4.12 -7.06 9.04
CA ASP A 62 -5.22 -7.13 8.09
C ASP A 62 -4.99 -6.11 6.96
N ALA A 63 -5.30 -6.49 5.71
CA ALA A 63 -5.03 -5.66 4.55
C ALA A 63 -6.02 -5.90 3.40
N HIS A 64 -5.88 -5.09 2.36
CA HIS A 64 -6.75 -5.04 1.19
C HIS A 64 -6.02 -5.58 -0.05
N LYS A 65 -6.44 -6.74 -0.56
CA LYS A 65 -5.84 -7.42 -1.71
C LYS A 65 -5.72 -6.50 -2.92
N ILE A 66 -6.75 -5.67 -3.16
CA ILE A 66 -6.79 -4.75 -4.31
C ILE A 66 -5.67 -3.69 -4.23
N ILE A 67 -5.41 -3.12 -3.06
CA ILE A 67 -4.36 -2.11 -2.89
C ILE A 67 -3.00 -2.75 -3.04
N LEU A 68 -2.77 -3.88 -2.39
CA LEU A 68 -1.50 -4.62 -2.49
C LEU A 68 -1.18 -5.01 -3.94
N ALA A 69 -2.17 -5.53 -4.68
CA ALA A 69 -1.98 -5.94 -6.07
C ALA A 69 -1.80 -4.77 -7.05
N MET A 70 -2.43 -3.62 -6.82
CA MET A 70 -2.18 -2.42 -7.63
C MET A 70 -0.77 -1.88 -7.42
N ARG A 71 -0.21 -2.04 -6.23
CA ARG A 71 1.02 -1.39 -5.78
C ARG A 71 2.25 -2.30 -5.86
N SER A 72 2.05 -3.62 -6.02
CA SER A 72 3.14 -4.58 -6.17
C SER A 72 2.75 -5.73 -7.10
N PRO A 73 3.49 -5.96 -8.21
CA PRO A 73 3.26 -7.11 -9.08
C PRO A 73 3.53 -8.44 -8.37
N VAL A 74 4.39 -8.45 -7.34
CA VAL A 74 4.63 -9.62 -6.49
C VAL A 74 3.37 -9.96 -5.70
N PHE A 75 2.76 -8.99 -5.02
CA PHE A 75 1.49 -9.21 -4.32
C PHE A 75 0.35 -9.55 -5.28
N LYS A 76 0.32 -8.96 -6.48
CA LYS A 76 -0.67 -9.33 -7.50
C LYS A 76 -0.55 -10.82 -7.88
N ALA A 77 0.66 -11.30 -8.11
CA ALA A 77 0.89 -12.71 -8.43
C ALA A 77 0.57 -13.63 -7.24
N GLU A 78 0.99 -13.26 -6.03
CA GLU A 78 0.75 -14.06 -4.82
C GLU A 78 -0.75 -14.17 -4.47
N LEU A 79 -1.49 -13.05 -4.58
CA LEU A 79 -2.89 -12.97 -4.14
C LEU A 79 -3.90 -13.40 -5.20
N TYR A 80 -3.54 -13.29 -6.49
CA TYR A 80 -4.45 -13.56 -7.61
C TYR A 80 -3.94 -14.60 -8.61
N GLY A 81 -2.73 -15.16 -8.43
CA GLY A 81 -2.13 -16.14 -9.34
C GLY A 81 -2.64 -17.57 -9.16
N SER A 82 -3.13 -17.91 -7.96
CA SER A 82 -3.87 -19.14 -7.69
C SER A 82 -5.36 -18.79 -7.61
N MET A 83 -6.21 -19.57 -8.28
CA MET A 83 -7.67 -19.42 -8.41
C MET A 83 -8.32 -18.52 -7.35
N MET A 84 -8.98 -17.42 -7.78
CA MET A 84 -9.54 -16.38 -6.91
C MET A 84 -10.37 -16.95 -5.76
N GLU A 85 -9.74 -17.10 -4.60
CA GLU A 85 -10.44 -17.56 -3.42
C GLU A 85 -11.20 -16.38 -2.83
N THR A 86 -12.52 -16.49 -2.79
CA THR A 86 -13.42 -15.45 -2.26
C THR A 86 -13.38 -15.34 -0.72
N ARG A 87 -12.53 -16.14 -0.07
CA ARG A 87 -12.41 -16.19 1.39
C ARG A 87 -11.24 -15.34 1.87
N MET A 88 -11.35 -14.89 3.12
CA MET A 88 -10.25 -14.21 3.81
C MET A 88 -9.06 -15.15 3.88
N GLN A 89 -7.93 -14.70 3.31
CA GLN A 89 -6.72 -15.51 3.17
C GLN A 89 -5.73 -15.12 4.27
N LEU A 90 -5.14 -16.10 4.96
CA LEU A 90 -4.05 -15.88 5.91
C LEU A 90 -2.72 -16.26 5.26
N ILE A 91 -1.77 -15.34 5.21
CA ILE A 91 -0.44 -15.53 4.60
C ILE A 91 0.62 -15.40 5.69
N THR A 92 1.51 -16.38 5.82
CA THR A 92 2.58 -16.34 6.81
C THR A 92 3.88 -15.84 6.19
N ILE A 93 4.50 -14.85 6.83
CA ILE A 93 5.80 -14.29 6.44
C ILE A 93 6.77 -14.52 7.60
N ALA A 94 7.65 -15.52 7.44
CA ALA A 94 8.64 -15.87 8.46
C ALA A 94 9.87 -14.94 8.42
N ASP A 95 10.28 -14.53 7.21
CA ASP A 95 11.55 -13.83 6.95
C ASP A 95 11.41 -12.30 6.99
N MET A 96 10.52 -11.77 7.83
CA MET A 96 10.35 -10.33 8.01
C MET A 96 10.03 -10.01 9.46
N GLN A 97 10.64 -8.94 9.98
CA GLN A 97 10.29 -8.39 11.29
C GLN A 97 8.95 -7.63 11.19
N PRO A 98 8.06 -7.72 12.19
CA PRO A 98 6.76 -7.06 12.17
C PRO A 98 6.83 -5.54 11.91
N VAL A 99 7.85 -4.86 12.46
CA VAL A 99 8.07 -3.42 12.26
C VAL A 99 8.37 -3.07 10.80
N VAL A 100 9.16 -3.90 10.12
CA VAL A 100 9.49 -3.74 8.71
C VAL A 100 8.25 -3.94 7.85
N PHE A 101 7.43 -4.94 8.16
CA PHE A 101 6.19 -5.19 7.43
C PHE A 101 5.15 -4.07 7.64
N LYS A 102 5.04 -3.54 8.86
CA LYS A 102 4.20 -2.36 9.17
C LYS A 102 4.63 -1.15 8.32
N ALA A 103 5.93 -0.89 8.22
CA ALA A 103 6.46 0.20 7.39
C ALA A 103 6.21 -0.04 5.89
N LEU A 104 6.37 -1.28 5.41
CA LEU A 104 6.06 -1.67 4.04
C LEU A 104 4.58 -1.44 3.70
N LEU A 105 3.68 -1.89 4.57
CA LEU A 105 2.24 -1.64 4.41
C LEU A 105 1.95 -0.15 4.37
N HIS A 106 2.47 0.62 5.34
CA HIS A 106 2.30 2.07 5.36
C HIS A 106 2.74 2.72 4.04
N PHE A 107 3.90 2.34 3.51
CA PHE A 107 4.37 2.82 2.21
C PHE A 107 3.46 2.43 1.06
N ILE A 108 2.97 1.18 1.03
CA ILE A 108 2.04 0.72 -0.01
C ILE A 108 0.75 1.54 -0.02
N TYR A 109 0.22 1.91 1.15
CA TYR A 109 -1.02 2.69 1.27
C TYR A 109 -0.84 4.20 1.05
N THR A 110 0.32 4.77 1.42
CA THR A 110 0.47 6.24 1.54
C THR A 110 1.55 6.82 0.64
N ASP A 111 2.28 6.00 -0.13
CA ASP A 111 3.47 6.41 -0.88
C ASP A 111 4.55 7.09 0.00
N SER A 112 4.44 6.94 1.33
CA SER A 112 5.26 7.64 2.32
C SER A 112 5.78 6.68 3.38
N LEU A 113 7.02 6.88 3.81
CA LEU A 113 7.61 6.18 4.96
C LEU A 113 7.53 7.11 6.18
N ASN A 114 6.37 7.18 6.83
CA ASN A 114 6.28 7.84 8.13
C ASN A 114 6.66 6.83 9.22
N ILE A 115 7.95 6.79 9.52
CA ILE A 115 8.56 5.94 10.57
C ILE A 115 8.45 6.63 11.95
N MET A 116 7.49 7.54 12.12
CA MET A 116 7.53 8.53 13.22
C MET A 116 6.46 8.36 14.30
N ASP A 117 5.47 7.49 14.13
CA ASP A 117 4.49 7.19 15.19
C ASP A 117 4.86 5.90 15.90
N ASP A 118 5.90 5.99 16.73
CA ASP A 118 6.00 5.49 18.10
C ASP A 118 7.46 5.70 18.56
N HIS A 119 7.66 6.31 19.73
CA HIS A 119 8.92 6.89 20.19
C HIS A 119 10.11 5.89 20.18
N GLU A 120 11.11 6.09 19.32
CA GLU A 120 12.55 5.86 19.58
C GLU A 120 13.39 6.08 18.29
N GLY A 121 14.10 7.22 18.22
CA GLY A 121 14.86 7.65 17.04
C GLY A 121 16.10 6.82 16.67
N GLU A 122 16.36 5.69 17.34
CA GLU A 122 17.45 4.76 17.00
C GLU A 122 17.03 3.65 16.02
N ASP A 123 15.73 3.39 15.86
CA ASP A 123 15.21 2.21 15.11
C ASP A 123 15.20 2.40 13.58
N ILE A 124 15.22 3.64 13.10
CA ILE A 124 15.16 3.95 11.66
C ILE A 124 16.40 3.42 10.93
N THR A 125 17.58 3.53 11.54
CA THR A 125 18.84 3.11 10.91
C THR A 125 18.91 1.58 10.80
N GLU A 126 18.47 0.87 11.84
CA GLU A 126 18.41 -0.59 11.83
C GLU A 126 17.32 -1.10 10.88
N MET A 127 16.15 -0.46 10.82
CA MET A 127 15.09 -0.83 9.88
C MET A 127 15.49 -0.57 8.42
N VAL A 128 16.17 0.55 8.12
CA VAL A 128 16.72 0.81 6.78
C VAL A 128 17.79 -0.22 6.42
N LYS A 129 18.68 -0.60 7.35
CA LYS A 129 19.63 -1.71 7.13
C LYS A 129 18.90 -3.01 6.82
N HIS A 130 17.84 -3.33 7.55
CA HIS A 130 17.05 -4.54 7.30
C HIS A 130 16.32 -4.51 5.95
N LEU A 131 15.77 -3.37 5.54
CA LEU A 131 15.16 -3.18 4.21
C LEU A 131 16.19 -3.34 3.08
N LEU A 132 17.41 -2.81 3.27
CA LEU A 132 18.51 -2.99 2.32
C LEU A 132 18.92 -4.47 2.22
N VAL A 133 19.09 -5.14 3.36
CA VAL A 133 19.42 -6.58 3.41
C VAL A 133 18.32 -7.44 2.79
N ALA A 134 17.04 -7.10 2.99
CA ALA A 134 15.93 -7.81 2.36
C ALA A 134 15.91 -7.60 0.83
N SER A 135 16.25 -6.40 0.37
CA SER A 135 16.30 -6.04 -1.05
C SER A 135 17.45 -6.74 -1.78
N ASP A 136 18.59 -6.96 -1.12
CA ASP A 136 19.75 -7.67 -1.71
C ASP A 136 19.52 -9.19 -1.85
N ARG A 137 18.54 -9.76 -1.14
CA ARG A 137 18.22 -11.19 -1.17
C ARG A 137 17.25 -11.59 -2.29
N SER A 138 16.69 -10.62 -3.03
CA SER A 138 15.76 -10.90 -4.14
C SER A 138 16.46 -11.14 -5.48
N LYS A 139 17.71 -11.64 -5.47
CA LYS A 139 18.51 -11.91 -6.67
C LYS A 139 18.70 -13.41 -6.89
#